data_AF-A0A497IBK3-F1
#
_entry.id   AF-A0A497IBK3-F1
#
_cell.length_a   1.000
_cell.length_b   1.000
_cell.length_c   1.000
_cell.angle_alpha   90.00
_cell.angle_beta   90.00
_cell.angle_gamma   90.00
#
_symmetry.space_group_name_H-M   'P 1'
#
loop_
_entity.id
_entity.type
_entity.pdbx_description
1 polymer ?
#
loop_
_entity_poly.entity_id
_entity_poly.type
_entity_poly.pdbx_seq_one_letter_code
_entity_poly.pdbx_strand_id
1 'polypeptide(L)'
;MRLSALLGIYQLYGNNCAYSKKYFKKLKGFNTKISFFEDTELSMRAKKIGKIRIDPKLIVYASTRRFKQKGYLSVAKINVQAFFNFLLGRPIKTKYFGDIRH
;
A
#
# COMPACT_ATOMS: atom_id res chain seq x y z
N MET A 1 3.08 -10.88 13.31
CA MET A 1 3.74 -10.97 11.99
C MET A 1 2.67 -10.79 10.91
N ARG A 2 2.94 -10.10 9.80
CA ARG A 2 1.91 -9.83 8.77
C ARG A 2 1.80 -11.03 7.82
N LEU A 3 0.61 -11.61 7.67
CA LEU A 3 0.38 -12.84 6.88
C LEU A 3 0.83 -12.70 5.41
N SER A 4 0.55 -11.56 4.78
CA SER A 4 0.99 -11.31 3.39
C SER A 4 2.51 -11.35 3.23
N ALA A 5 3.27 -10.95 4.25
CA ALA A 5 4.74 -10.99 4.20
C ALA A 5 5.29 -12.43 4.21
N LEU A 6 4.58 -13.38 4.83
CA LEU A 6 4.92 -14.81 4.76
C LEU A 6 4.78 -15.35 3.34
N LEU A 7 3.82 -14.84 2.57
CA LEU A 7 3.64 -15.12 1.15
C LEU A 7 4.56 -14.28 0.25
N GLY A 8 5.50 -13.53 0.83
CA GLY A 8 6.43 -12.68 0.11
C GLY A 8 5.80 -11.41 -0.47
N ILE A 9 4.58 -11.04 -0.05
CA ILE A 9 3.86 -9.84 -0.45
C ILE A 9 4.03 -8.79 0.66
N TYR A 10 4.77 -7.72 0.38
CA TYR A 10 5.09 -6.71 1.39
C TYR A 10 4.17 -5.49 1.25
N GLN A 11 3.01 -5.47 1.88
CA GLN A 11 2.13 -4.28 1.87
C GLN A 11 2.63 -3.24 2.87
N LEU A 12 3.60 -2.41 2.49
CA LEU A 12 4.07 -1.33 3.36
C LEU A 12 3.15 -0.13 3.19
N TYR A 13 2.53 0.33 4.28
CA TYR A 13 1.66 1.50 4.22
C TYR A 13 2.50 2.77 4.06
N GLY A 14 2.14 3.64 3.11
CA GLY A 14 2.89 4.87 2.84
C GLY A 14 3.10 5.78 4.06
N ASN A 15 2.13 5.81 4.99
CA ASN A 15 2.20 6.59 6.23
C ASN A 15 2.99 5.90 7.37
N ASN A 16 3.43 4.65 7.20
CA ASN A 16 4.22 3.92 8.18
C ASN A 16 5.29 3.06 7.48
N CYS A 17 6.14 3.71 6.68
CA CYS A 17 7.28 3.06 6.05
C CYS A 17 8.44 4.05 5.86
N ALA A 18 9.65 3.52 5.75
CA ALA A 18 10.84 4.31 5.44
C ALA A 18 11.70 3.55 4.43
N TYR A 19 12.26 4.29 3.47
CA TYR A 19 13.18 3.77 2.47
C TYR A 19 14.51 4.52 2.56
N SER A 20 15.62 3.81 2.47
CA SER A 20 16.92 4.46 2.30
C SER A 20 16.94 5.26 0.99
N LYS A 21 17.43 6.51 1.05
CA LYS A 21 17.50 7.45 -0.07
C LYS A 21 18.12 6.84 -1.33
N LYS A 22 19.19 6.06 -1.17
CA LYS A 22 19.87 5.35 -2.27
C LYS A 22 18.92 4.40 -3.00
N TYR A 23 18.19 3.57 -2.24
CA TYR A 23 17.26 2.60 -2.82
C TYR A 23 16.03 3.28 -3.42
N PHE A 24 15.46 4.28 -2.73
CA PHE A 24 14.31 5.03 -3.23
C PHE A 24 14.59 5.71 -4.58
N LYS A 25 15.76 6.36 -4.72
CA LYS A 25 16.21 6.94 -5.98
C LYS A 25 16.44 5.88 -7.07
N LYS A 26 17.08 4.76 -6.75
CA LYS A 26 17.28 3.64 -7.69
C LYS A 26 15.96 3.08 -8.21
N LEU A 27 14.92 3.09 -7.37
CA LEU A 27 13.57 2.66 -7.69
C LEU A 27 12.75 3.73 -8.42
N LYS A 28 13.29 4.93 -8.66
CA LYS A 28 12.56 6.07 -9.24
C LYS A 28 11.31 6.48 -8.44
N GLY A 29 11.30 6.21 -7.13
CA GLY A 29 10.20 6.57 -6.24
C GLY A 29 8.87 5.84 -6.51
N PHE A 30 7.77 6.48 -6.14
CA PHE A 30 6.41 5.97 -6.33
C PHE A 30 6.00 6.01 -7.81
N ASN A 31 5.25 5.01 -8.25
CA ASN A 31 4.70 4.98 -9.59
C ASN A 31 3.49 5.93 -9.70
N THR A 32 3.66 7.06 -10.38
CA THR A 32 2.62 8.09 -10.54
C THR A 32 1.49 7.69 -11.51
N LYS A 33 1.62 6.55 -12.21
CA LYS A 33 0.58 6.03 -13.10
C LYS A 33 -0.53 5.26 -12.37
N ILE A 34 -0.33 4.94 -11.10
CA ILE A 34 -1.32 4.29 -10.23
C ILE A 34 -1.68 5.25 -9.10
N SER A 35 -2.96 5.27 -8.71
CA SER A 35 -3.44 6.17 -7.66
C SER A 35 -3.74 5.45 -6.34
N PHE A 36 -3.53 4.14 -6.34
CA PHE A 36 -3.86 3.29 -5.22
C PHE A 36 -2.86 2.14 -5.19
N PHE A 37 -2.51 1.66 -4.00
CA PHE A 37 -1.48 0.62 -3.81
C PHE A 37 -0.08 1.01 -4.33
N GLU A 38 0.20 2.29 -4.55
CA GLU A 38 1.50 2.79 -4.97
C GLU A 38 2.62 2.47 -3.97
N ASP A 39 2.27 2.42 -2.69
CA ASP A 39 3.14 2.03 -1.59
C ASP A 39 3.51 0.54 -1.62
N THR A 40 2.52 -0.32 -1.90
CA THR A 40 2.67 -1.77 -2.08
C THR A 40 3.39 -2.10 -3.39
N GLU A 41 3.17 -1.33 -4.44
CA GLU A 41 3.90 -1.47 -5.70
C GLU A 41 5.39 -1.17 -5.50
N LEU A 42 5.71 -0.06 -4.80
CA LEU A 42 7.07 0.32 -4.48
C LEU A 42 7.77 -0.72 -3.61
N SER A 43 7.12 -1.21 -2.56
CA SER A 43 7.71 -2.22 -1.66
C SER A 43 7.98 -3.55 -2.39
N MET A 44 7.11 -3.96 -3.32
CA MET A 44 7.33 -5.16 -4.13
C MET A 44 8.50 -5.01 -5.10
N ARG A 45 8.73 -3.81 -5.65
CA ARG A 45 9.97 -3.51 -6.40
C ARG A 45 11.18 -3.44 -5.48
N ALA A 46 11.05 -2.86 -4.29
CA ALA A 46 12.14 -2.75 -3.32
C ALA A 46 12.62 -4.12 -2.83
N LYS A 47 11.71 -5.08 -2.63
CA LYS A 47 12.03 -6.48 -2.27
C LYS A 47 13.03 -7.11 -3.25
N LYS A 48 12.96 -6.76 -4.54
CA LYS A 48 13.85 -7.33 -5.58
C LYS A 48 15.30 -6.86 -5.46
N ILE A 49 15.55 -5.76 -4.76
CA ILE A 49 16.88 -5.12 -4.71
C ILE A 49 17.42 -4.94 -3.29
N GLY A 50 16.68 -5.34 -2.26
CA GLY A 50 17.06 -5.12 -0.87
C GLY A 50 16.21 -5.92 0.12
N LYS A 51 16.58 -5.81 1.41
CA LYS A 51 15.90 -6.48 2.52
C LYS A 51 14.83 -5.57 3.12
N ILE A 52 13.62 -6.11 3.29
CA ILE A 52 12.53 -5.45 4.01
C ILE A 52 12.51 -5.97 5.45
N ARG A 53 12.44 -5.05 6.41
CA ARG A 53 12.24 -5.36 7.84
C ARG A 53 10.89 -4.82 8.26
N ILE A 54 10.08 -5.66 8.91
CA ILE A 54 8.81 -5.27 9.52
C ILE A 54 9.01 -5.34 11.02
N ASP A 55 8.90 -4.20 11.69
CA ASP A 55 8.99 -4.12 13.14
C ASP A 55 7.56 -3.99 13.72
N PRO A 56 7.06 -4.98 14.48
CA PRO A 56 5.73 -4.93 15.07
C PRO A 56 5.59 -3.84 16.15
N LYS A 57 6.69 -3.26 16.64
CA LYS A 57 6.70 -2.17 17.62
C LYS A 57 6.55 -0.78 16.98
N LEU A 58 6.69 -0.66 15.66
CA LEU A 58 6.47 0.60 14.94
C LEU A 58 4.99 0.82 14.66
N ILE A 59 4.29 1.32 15.67
CA ILE A 59 2.84 1.57 15.64
C ILE A 59 2.57 3.02 15.23
N VAL A 60 1.70 3.20 14.23
CA VAL A 60 1.21 4.52 13.80
C VAL A 60 -0.31 4.50 13.80
N TYR A 61 -0.91 5.48 14.49
CA TYR A 61 -2.36 5.66 14.50
C TYR A 61 -2.80 6.47 13.27
N ALA A 62 -3.78 5.96 12.53
CA ALA A 62 -4.34 6.64 11.37
C ALA A 62 -5.82 7.00 11.61
N SER A 63 -6.26 8.12 11.03
CA SER A 63 -7.65 8.57 11.14
C SER A 63 -8.64 7.55 10.56
N THR A 64 -9.73 7.30 11.28
CA THR A 64 -10.84 6.43 10.84
C THR A 64 -11.88 7.16 9.99
N ARG A 65 -11.66 8.43 9.64
CA ARG A 65 -12.59 9.29 8.88
C ARG A 65 -13.20 8.60 7.65
N ARG A 66 -12.37 7.93 6.83
CA ARG A 66 -12.83 7.24 5.61
C ARG A 66 -13.80 6.10 5.92
N PHE A 67 -13.52 5.34 6.98
CA PHE A 67 -14.40 4.25 7.43
C PHE A 67 -15.74 4.80 7.92
N LYS A 68 -15.73 5.93 8.66
CA LYS A 68 -16.95 6.61 9.12
C LYS A 68 -17.78 7.16 7.95
N GLN A 69 -17.14 7.71 6.91
CA GLN A 69 -17.85 8.32 5.78
C GLN A 69 -18.36 7.32 4.73
N LYS A 70 -17.63 6.20 4.49
CA LYS A 70 -17.95 5.25 3.40
C LYS A 70 -18.46 3.90 3.90
N GLY A 71 -18.38 3.63 5.21
CA GLY A 71 -18.72 2.34 5.82
C GLY A 71 -17.59 1.31 5.74
N TYR A 72 -17.42 0.53 6.80
CA TYR A 72 -16.34 -0.45 6.92
C TYR A 72 -16.38 -1.53 5.82
N LEU A 73 -17.57 -2.06 5.51
CA LEU A 73 -17.74 -3.10 4.48
C LEU A 73 -17.39 -2.60 3.08
N SER A 74 -17.78 -1.37 2.74
CA SER A 74 -17.45 -0.74 1.46
C SER A 74 -15.94 -0.56 1.31
N VAL A 75 -15.29 -0.01 2.34
CA VAL A 75 -13.84 0.18 2.36
C VAL A 75 -13.12 -1.18 2.26
N ALA A 76 -13.58 -2.20 2.99
CA ALA A 76 -13.02 -3.55 2.92
C ALA A 76 -13.15 -4.14 1.51
N LYS A 77 -14.34 -4.10 0.89
CA LYS A 77 -14.59 -4.58 -0.47
C LYS A 77 -13.66 -3.92 -1.49
N ILE A 78 -13.52 -2.59 -1.42
CA ILE A 78 -12.65 -1.80 -2.30
C ILE A 78 -11.18 -2.22 -2.13
N ASN A 79 -10.70 -2.35 -0.89
CA ASN A 79 -9.32 -2.78 -0.63
C ASN A 79 -9.05 -4.21 -1.11
N VAL A 80 -9.98 -5.15 -0.88
CA VAL A 80 -9.87 -6.53 -1.33
C VAL A 80 -9.85 -6.60 -2.86
N GLN A 81 -10.76 -5.89 -3.53
CA GLN A 81 -10.79 -5.84 -5.00
C GLN A 81 -9.51 -5.24 -5.58
N ALA A 82 -9.00 -4.15 -5.01
CA ALA A 82 -7.74 -3.55 -5.42
C ALA A 82 -6.56 -4.50 -5.21
N PHE A 83 -6.52 -5.22 -4.09
CA PHE A 83 -5.49 -6.19 -3.80
C PHE A 83 -5.46 -7.34 -4.83
N PHE A 84 -6.61 -7.90 -5.18
CA PHE A 84 -6.68 -8.93 -6.23
C PHE A 84 -6.27 -8.38 -7.60
N ASN A 85 -6.69 -7.16 -7.94
CA ASN A 85 -6.25 -6.54 -9.20
C ASN A 85 -4.73 -6.35 -9.23
N PHE A 86 -4.13 -5.90 -8.12
CA PHE A 86 -2.67 -5.79 -7.98
C PHE A 86 -1.99 -7.14 -8.18
N LEU A 87 -2.46 -8.21 -7.52
CA LEU A 87 -1.87 -9.55 -7.66
C LEU A 87 -2.00 -10.12 -9.07
N LEU A 88 -3.10 -9.84 -9.76
CA LEU A 88 -3.34 -10.30 -11.13
C LEU A 88 -2.69 -9.41 -12.20
N GLY A 89 -1.91 -8.39 -11.80
CA GLY A 89 -1.29 -7.43 -12.73
C GLY A 89 -2.30 -6.59 -13.52
N ARG A 90 -3.54 -6.51 -13.05
CA ARG A 90 -4.62 -5.74 -13.68
C ARG A 90 -4.43 -4.25 -13.41
N PRO A 91 -4.90 -3.35 -14.30
CA PRO A 91 -4.78 -1.92 -14.10
C PRO A 91 -5.48 -1.47 -12.82
N ILE A 92 -4.73 -0.78 -11.97
CA ILE A 92 -5.21 -0.21 -10.70
C ILE A 92 -5.77 1.18 -11.02
N LYS A 93 -7.10 1.28 -11.10
CA LYS A 93 -7.80 2.48 -11.58
C LYS A 93 -7.78 3.63 -10.56
N THR A 94 -7.94 4.85 -11.07
CA THR A 94 -7.77 6.09 -10.31
C THR A 94 -8.82 6.33 -9.21
N LYS A 95 -9.98 5.66 -9.29
CA LYS A 95 -11.20 5.99 -8.52
C LYS A 95 -11.66 4.86 -7.60
N TYR A 96 -10.77 4.28 -6.78
CA TYR A 96 -11.22 3.32 -5.75
C TYR A 96 -12.03 3.99 -4.65
N PHE A 97 -11.69 5.24 -4.30
CA PHE A 97 -12.48 6.08 -3.42
C PHE A 97 -12.84 7.36 -4.18
N GLY A 98 -14.13 7.71 -4.22
CA GLY A 98 -14.56 9.04 -4.66
C GLY A 98 -14.13 10.12 -3.65
N ASP A 99 -14.53 11.37 -3.87
CA ASP A 99 -14.15 12.48 -2.99
C ASP A 99 -14.43 12.18 -1.51
N ILE A 100 -13.44 12.52 -0.69
CA ILE A 100 -13.45 12.35 0.76
C ILE A 100 -13.41 13.76 1.32
N ARG A 101 -14.50 14.19 1.98
CA ARG A 101 -14.58 15.53 2.57
C ARG A 101 -13.58 15.65 3.72
N HIS A 102 -12.55 16.46 3.54
CA HIS A 102 -11.50 16.75 4.51
C HIS A 102 -12.02 17.59 5.65
#